data_AF-A0A1B1N786-F1
#
_entry.id   AF-A0A1B1N786-F1
#
_cell.length_a   1.000
_cell.length_b   1.000
_cell.length_c   1.000
_cell.angle_alpha   90.00
_cell.angle_beta   90.00
_cell.angle_gamma   90.00
#
_symmetry.space_group_name_H-M   'P 1'
#
loop_
_entity.id
_entity.type
_entity.pdbx_description
1 polymer ?
#
loop_
_entity_poly.entity_id
_entity_poly.type
_entity_poly.pdbx_seq_one_letter_code
_entity_poly.pdbx_strand_id
1 'polypeptide(L)'
;MNGGGDRQWQKKNQGARPVAGREDNQAATLKDLLNPAVVSKLKEQAAEMKREEETRKEEERKRAEEARKQEQKRLESSFEYLLNNSSQDWKKFK
;
A
#
# COMPACT_ATOMS: atom_id res chain seq x y z
N MET A 1 44.25 -54.09 -7.64
CA MET A 1 43.26 -54.35 -8.71
C MET A 1 41.99 -53.58 -8.39
N ASN A 2 41.28 -53.11 -9.42
CA ASN A 2 40.16 -52.14 -9.45
C ASN A 2 40.59 -50.68 -9.23
N GLY A 3 40.41 -49.74 -10.17
CA GLY A 3 39.55 -49.68 -11.34
C GLY A 3 38.78 -48.36 -11.27
N GLY A 4 39.01 -47.42 -12.20
CA GLY A 4 38.36 -46.11 -12.09
C GLY A 4 38.74 -45.06 -13.12
N GLY A 5 38.38 -45.29 -14.38
CA GLY A 5 37.79 -44.27 -15.25
C GLY A 5 38.68 -43.14 -15.78
N ASP A 6 39.42 -43.43 -16.85
CA ASP A 6 39.92 -42.43 -17.79
C ASP A 6 38.75 -41.69 -18.49
N ARG A 7 38.34 -40.53 -17.94
CA ARG A 7 37.43 -39.61 -18.64
C ARG A 7 38.21 -38.73 -19.58
N GLN A 8 38.32 -39.27 -20.79
CA GLN A 8 38.62 -38.65 -22.08
C GLN A 8 38.20 -37.16 -22.18
N TRP A 9 39.19 -36.31 -22.44
CA TRP A 9 39.00 -34.93 -22.86
C TRP A 9 38.31 -34.87 -24.23
N GLN A 10 37.14 -34.24 -24.32
CA GLN A 10 36.65 -33.66 -25.57
C GLN A 10 36.40 -32.17 -25.39
N LYS A 11 37.42 -31.39 -25.77
CA LYS A 11 37.33 -29.95 -26.00
C LYS A 11 36.75 -29.77 -27.40
N LYS A 12 35.47 -29.39 -27.52
CA LYS A 12 34.89 -28.96 -28.80
C LYS A 12 34.16 -27.64 -28.64
N ASN A 13 34.95 -26.60 -28.82
CA ASN A 13 34.56 -25.23 -29.09
C ASN A 13 33.59 -25.22 -30.30
N GLN A 14 32.31 -24.94 -30.09
CA GLN A 14 31.35 -24.73 -31.18
C GLN A 14 30.51 -23.49 -30.88
N GLY A 15 30.85 -22.42 -31.59
CA GLY A 15 29.89 -21.46 -32.15
C GLY A 15 29.15 -20.60 -31.16
N ALA A 16 29.70 -19.41 -30.87
CA ALA A 16 28.90 -18.26 -30.52
C ALA A 16 27.81 -18.07 -31.61
N ARG A 17 26.55 -18.28 -31.24
CA ARG A 17 25.42 -17.85 -32.07
C ARG A 17 25.39 -16.32 -32.05
N PRO A 18 25.31 -15.63 -33.21
CA PRO A 18 25.04 -14.21 -33.21
C PRO A 18 23.65 -13.99 -32.61
N VAL A 19 23.60 -13.17 -31.56
CA VAL A 19 22.35 -12.68 -30.99
C VAL A 19 21.75 -11.76 -32.04
N ALA A 20 20.82 -12.30 -32.84
CA ALA A 20 20.08 -11.51 -33.80
C ALA A 20 19.36 -10.37 -33.06
N GLY A 21 19.69 -9.15 -33.46
CA GLY A 21 18.94 -7.89 -33.29
C GLY A 21 18.06 -7.79 -32.06
N ARG A 22 18.62 -7.24 -30.97
CA ARG A 22 17.83 -6.54 -29.94
C ARG A 22 17.97 -5.04 -30.09
N GLU A 23 17.91 -4.55 -31.30
CA GLU A 23 17.77 -3.13 -31.60
C GLU A 23 16.75 -3.04 -32.73
N ASP A 24 15.95 -1.98 -32.75
CA ASP A 24 14.89 -1.69 -33.72
C ASP A 24 13.48 -2.19 -33.36
N ASN A 25 12.95 -1.73 -32.23
CA ASN A 25 11.69 -1.00 -32.21
C ASN A 25 11.70 -0.18 -30.94
N GLN A 26 11.96 1.12 -31.11
CA GLN A 26 11.87 2.14 -30.07
C GLN A 26 10.63 1.86 -29.23
N ALA A 27 10.81 1.84 -27.91
CA ALA A 27 9.75 1.66 -26.95
C ALA A 27 8.62 2.65 -27.26
N ALA A 28 7.61 2.21 -28.00
CA ALA A 28 6.29 2.79 -27.92
C ALA A 28 5.91 2.56 -26.47
N THR A 29 6.08 3.59 -25.64
CA THR A 29 5.62 3.54 -24.27
C THR A 29 4.16 3.11 -24.33
N LEU A 30 3.63 2.36 -23.37
CA LEU A 30 2.21 1.94 -23.39
C LEU A 30 1.23 3.09 -23.70
N LYS A 31 1.61 4.33 -23.38
CA LYS A 31 0.90 5.57 -23.76
C LYS A 31 0.82 5.83 -25.27
N ASP A 32 1.81 5.44 -26.05
CA ASP A 32 1.89 5.61 -27.51
C ASP A 32 1.10 4.53 -28.27
N LEU A 33 0.84 3.38 -27.63
CA LEU A 33 -0.01 2.30 -28.14
C LEU A 33 -1.49 2.46 -27.71
N LEU A 34 -1.74 3.10 -26.58
CA LEU A 34 -3.11 3.39 -26.13
C LEU A 34 -3.67 4.61 -26.88
N ASN A 35 -4.93 4.48 -27.34
CA ASN A 35 -5.67 5.62 -27.87
C ASN A 35 -5.72 6.74 -26.80
N PRO A 36 -5.31 7.98 -27.13
CA PRO A 36 -5.32 9.12 -26.19
C PRO A 36 -6.68 9.33 -25.50
N ALA A 37 -7.79 9.03 -26.17
CA ALA A 37 -9.12 9.11 -25.59
C ALA A 37 -9.32 8.11 -24.44
N VAL A 38 -8.74 6.90 -24.56
CA VAL A 38 -8.78 5.88 -23.51
C VAL A 38 -7.89 6.29 -22.34
N VAL A 39 -6.71 6.87 -22.61
CA VAL A 39 -5.82 7.40 -21.56
C VAL A 39 -6.49 8.54 -20.77
N SER A 40 -7.20 9.43 -21.45
CA SER A 40 -7.96 10.51 -20.80
C SER A 40 -9.06 9.95 -19.91
N LYS A 41 -9.86 9.00 -20.40
CA LYS A 41 -10.90 8.34 -19.60
C LYS A 41 -10.34 7.63 -18.36
N LEU A 42 -9.20 6.94 -18.50
CA LEU A 42 -8.54 6.28 -17.37
C LEU A 42 -8.04 7.28 -16.33
N LYS A 43 -7.53 8.44 -16.76
CA LYS A 43 -7.12 9.51 -15.83
C LYS A 43 -8.31 10.12 -15.10
N GLU A 44 -9.42 10.33 -15.80
CA GLU A 44 -10.67 10.82 -15.19
C GLU A 44 -11.17 9.84 -14.12
N GLN A 45 -11.26 8.55 -14.45
CA GLN A 45 -11.66 7.51 -13.51
C GLN A 45 -10.68 7.38 -12.33
N ALA A 46 -9.37 7.50 -12.57
CA ALA A 46 -8.37 7.49 -11.50
C ALA A 46 -8.48 8.71 -10.59
N ALA A 47 -8.82 9.88 -11.13
CA ALA A 47 -9.06 11.08 -10.34
C ALA A 47 -10.35 10.98 -9.51
N GLU A 48 -11.40 10.38 -10.07
CA GLU A 48 -12.66 10.10 -9.37
C GLU A 48 -12.45 9.12 -8.21
N MET A 49 -11.79 7.98 -8.46
CA MET A 49 -11.47 7.01 -7.41
C MET A 49 -10.62 7.61 -6.28
N LYS A 50 -9.63 8.47 -6.59
CA LYS A 50 -8.84 9.16 -5.56
C LYS A 50 -9.70 10.08 -4.70
N ARG A 51 -10.62 10.82 -5.30
CA ARG A 51 -11.55 11.68 -4.56
C ARG A 51 -12.46 10.86 -3.65
N GLU A 52 -12.95 9.72 -4.13
CA GLU A 52 -13.77 8.81 -3.31
C GLU A 52 -12.99 8.18 -2.15
N GLU A 53 -11.71 7.83 -2.36
CA GLU A 53 -10.86 7.34 -1.29
C GLU A 53 -10.57 8.42 -0.22
N GLU A 54 -10.30 9.65 -0.66
CA GLU A 54 -10.09 10.79 0.22
C GLU A 54 -11.35 11.09 1.05
N THR A 55 -12.53 11.12 0.43
CA THR A 55 -13.80 11.35 1.16
C THR A 55 -14.10 10.24 2.15
N ARG A 56 -13.89 8.97 1.79
CA ARG A 56 -14.06 7.84 2.72
C ARG A 56 -13.15 7.95 3.92
N LYS A 57 -11.88 8.31 3.72
CA LYS A 57 -10.92 8.47 4.80
C LYS A 57 -11.29 9.63 5.72
N GLU A 58 -11.76 10.74 5.16
CA GLU A 58 -12.25 11.87 5.96
C GLU A 58 -13.50 11.53 6.76
N GLU A 59 -14.45 10.79 6.18
CA GLU A 59 -15.65 10.33 6.89
C GLU A 59 -15.33 9.38 8.04
N GLU A 60 -14.39 8.45 7.84
CA GLU A 60 -13.96 7.53 8.90
C GLU A 60 -13.32 8.30 10.07
N ARG A 61 -12.49 9.30 9.77
CA ARG A 61 -11.91 10.18 10.80
C ARG A 61 -12.97 10.95 11.57
N LYS A 62 -13.95 11.53 10.88
CA LYS A 62 -15.06 12.24 11.53
C LYS A 62 -15.88 11.32 12.43
N ARG A 63 -16.22 10.11 11.96
CA ARG A 63 -16.94 9.12 12.77
C ARG A 63 -16.17 8.69 14.01
N ALA A 64 -14.85 8.50 13.89
CA ALA A 64 -14.01 8.15 15.03
C ALA A 64 -13.94 9.29 16.06
N GLU A 65 -13.83 10.54 15.62
CA GLU A 65 -13.84 11.71 16.50
C GLU A 65 -15.20 11.92 17.19
N GLU A 66 -16.31 11.72 16.46
CA GLU A 66 -17.66 11.78 17.02
C GLU A 66 -17.90 10.67 18.05
N ALA A 67 -17.46 9.44 17.77
CA ALA A 67 -17.56 8.32 18.70
C ALA A 67 -16.78 8.60 20.00
N ARG A 68 -15.54 9.11 19.88
CA ARG A 68 -14.74 9.50 21.04
C ARG A 68 -15.40 10.61 21.85
N LYS A 69 -16.00 11.60 21.19
CA LYS A 69 -16.71 12.69 21.86
C LYS A 69 -17.96 12.19 22.58
N GLN A 70 -18.70 11.24 21.99
CA GLN A 70 -19.87 10.65 22.65
C GLN A 70 -19.48 9.80 23.85
N GLU A 71 -18.43 8.99 23.71
CA GLU A 71 -17.89 8.18 24.81
C GLU A 71 -17.38 9.06 25.96
N GLN A 72 -16.62 10.12 25.64
CA GLN A 72 -16.16 11.09 26.62
C GLN A 72 -17.34 11.74 27.36
N LYS A 73 -18.39 12.17 26.64
CA LYS A 73 -19.62 12.68 27.26
C LYS A 73 -20.31 11.65 28.16
N ARG A 74 -20.31 10.37 27.77
CA ARG A 74 -20.88 9.29 28.58
C ARG A 74 -20.07 9.06 29.86
N LEU A 75 -18.75 9.10 29.76
CA LEU A 75 -17.85 8.98 30.91
C LEU A 75 -17.98 10.17 31.85
N GLU A 76 -18.02 11.40 31.32
CA GLU A 76 -18.29 12.62 32.09
C GLU A 76 -19.68 12.63 32.75
N SER A 77 -20.65 11.91 32.19
CA SER A 77 -21.97 11.73 32.80
C SER A 77 -22.04 10.53 33.74
N SER A 78 -21.06 9.62 33.67
CA SER A 78 -21.02 8.41 34.48
C SER A 78 -20.44 8.72 35.85
N PHE A 79 -21.27 8.59 36.88
CA PHE A 79 -20.88 8.86 38.26
C PHE A 79 -19.70 7.98 38.72
N GLU A 80 -19.61 6.74 38.23
CA GLU A 80 -18.49 5.83 38.55
C GLU A 80 -17.16 6.34 37.97
N TYR A 81 -17.17 6.82 36.73
CA TYR A 81 -15.98 7.39 36.12
C TYR A 81 -15.58 8.69 36.80
N LEU A 82 -16.55 9.58 37.06
CA LEU A 82 -16.32 10.81 37.81
C LEU A 82 -15.76 10.52 39.20
N LEU A 83 -16.31 9.56 39.94
CA LEU A 83 -15.85 9.25 41.30
C LEU A 83 -14.41 8.72 41.32
N ASN A 84 -14.05 7.86 40.37
CA ASN A 84 -12.71 7.27 40.31
C ASN A 84 -11.65 8.24 39.76
N ASN A 85 -12.04 9.21 38.92
CA ASN A 85 -11.10 10.14 38.26
C ASN A 85 -11.14 11.57 38.83
N SER A 86 -12.16 11.92 39.64
CA SER A 86 -12.23 13.20 40.34
C SER A 86 -11.49 13.09 41.67
N SER A 87 -10.39 13.83 41.81
CA SER A 87 -9.65 13.99 43.07
C SER A 87 -10.41 14.94 44.02
N GLN A 88 -11.65 14.61 44.36
CA GLN A 88 -12.47 15.43 45.25
C GLN A 88 -12.09 15.16 46.71
N ASP A 89 -11.01 15.79 47.16
CA ASP A 89 -10.53 15.76 48.54
C ASP A 89 -11.45 16.62 49.45
N TRP A 90 -12.60 16.08 49.81
CA TRP A 90 -13.54 16.68 50.76
C TRP A 90 -12.93 16.95 52.15
N LYS A 91 -11.83 16.26 52.50
CA LYS A 91 -11.06 16.50 53.72
C LYS A 91 -10.35 17.86 53.75
N LYS A 92 -10.15 18.52 52.60
CA LYS A 92 -9.51 19.85 52.49
C LYS A 92 -10.47 21.01 52.78
N PHE A 93 -11.78 20.74 52.86
CA PHE A 93 -12.82 21.74 53.11
C PHE A 93 -13.43 21.63 54.52
N LYS A 94 -12.71 21.01 55.47
CA LYS A 94 -13.10 20.98 56.88
C LYS A 94 -12.38 22.04 57.70
#